data_AF-G5IY53-F1
#
_entry.id   AF-G5IY53-F1
#
_cell.length_a   1.000
_cell.length_b   1.000
_cell.length_c   1.000
_cell.angle_alpha   90.00
_cell.angle_beta   90.00
_cell.angle_gamma   90.00
#
_symmetry.space_group_name_H-M   'P 1'
#
loop_
_entity.id
_entity.type
_entity.pdbx_description
1 polymer ?
#
loop_
_entity_poly.entity_id
_entity_poly.type
_entity_poly.pdbx_seq_one_letter_code
_entity_poly.pdbx_strand_id
1 'polypeptide(L)'
;LFGINQSNRDFTKKSSWGKNQFNSSFPAALACYMSCKNLQPVYLKLNHDLTVNHGKIDVSSLFGLHYDNCLDIFMWSNLAFTRLFIDAAKSELNSDKITRHKRCVVWLAKMLYDFANTSKINHTATIDEISLNTKNDKAFALSGSKTHQYMKSPELTKPRIKQEEINNIILGGGEKLLSPERRFDAIILNTPNLFD
;
A
#
# COMPACT_ATOMS: atom_id res chain seq x y z
N LEU A 1 14.26 0.88 15.40
CA LEU A 1 14.22 -0.57 15.71
C LEU A 1 14.46 -1.33 14.41
N PHE A 2 15.26 -2.41 14.42
CA PHE A 2 15.65 -3.13 13.19
C PHE A 2 14.42 -3.56 12.37
N GLY A 3 14.39 -3.22 11.08
CA GLY A 3 13.31 -3.61 10.16
C GLY A 3 11.93 -2.96 10.42
N ILE A 4 11.77 -2.10 11.43
CA ILE A 4 10.51 -1.38 11.70
C ILE A 4 10.67 0.07 11.26
N ASN A 5 10.52 0.26 9.95
CA ASN A 5 10.65 1.57 9.30
C ASN A 5 9.30 2.25 9.06
N GLN A 6 8.20 1.49 9.08
CA GLN A 6 6.83 1.96 8.84
C GLN A 6 5.92 1.60 10.01
N SER A 7 6.01 2.42 11.06
CA SER A 7 5.17 2.29 12.25
C SER A 7 4.54 3.65 12.57
N ASN A 8 3.34 3.62 13.16
CA ASN A 8 2.77 4.83 13.78
C ASN A 8 3.60 5.32 14.99
N ARG A 9 4.64 4.57 15.39
CA ARG A 9 5.56 4.90 16.46
C ARG A 9 6.89 5.38 15.89
N ASP A 10 7.29 6.57 16.33
CA ASP A 10 8.54 7.21 15.93
C ASP A 10 9.64 6.91 16.96
N PHE A 11 10.49 5.93 16.68
CA PHE A 11 11.55 5.49 17.59
C PHE A 11 12.75 6.46 17.67
N THR A 12 12.73 7.58 16.95
CA THR A 12 13.67 8.69 17.21
C THR A 12 13.28 9.48 18.47
N LYS A 13 12.00 9.42 18.85
CA LYS A 13 11.45 10.13 20.02
C LYS A 13 11.49 9.27 21.26
N LYS A 14 11.96 9.84 22.37
CA LYS A 14 12.00 9.20 23.70
C LYS A 14 10.66 8.61 24.13
N SER A 15 9.54 9.25 23.76
CA SER A 15 8.19 8.79 24.09
C SER A 15 7.86 7.39 23.54
N SER A 16 8.44 6.99 22.41
CA SER A 16 8.21 5.68 21.78
C SER A 16 8.97 4.54 22.45
N TRP A 17 9.91 4.85 23.36
CA TRP A 17 10.68 3.88 24.13
C TRP A 17 10.01 3.49 25.46
N GLY A 18 8.78 3.98 25.70
CA GLY A 18 8.00 3.62 26.88
C GLY A 18 7.55 2.15 26.88
N LYS A 19 7.27 1.63 28.09
CA LYS A 19 6.89 0.24 28.38
C LYS A 19 5.91 -0.38 27.38
N ASN A 20 4.86 0.33 27.00
CA ASN A 20 3.80 -0.24 26.14
C ASN A 20 4.11 -0.14 24.63
N GLN A 21 5.01 0.76 24.24
CA GLN A 21 5.35 0.99 22.83
C GLN A 21 6.54 0.14 22.41
N PHE A 22 7.63 0.18 23.17
CA PHE A 22 8.81 -0.62 22.89
C PHE A 22 8.51 -2.12 22.98
N ASN A 23 7.88 -2.60 24.06
CA ASN A 23 7.67 -4.03 24.27
C ASN A 23 6.78 -4.72 23.23
N SER A 24 5.93 -3.96 22.52
CA SER A 24 5.12 -4.51 21.43
C SER A 24 5.77 -4.35 20.05
N SER A 25 6.71 -3.42 19.87
CA SER A 25 7.47 -3.28 18.62
C SER A 25 8.76 -4.11 18.60
N PHE A 26 9.40 -4.33 19.74
CA PHE A 26 10.64 -5.08 19.82
C PHE A 26 10.52 -6.53 19.28
N PRO A 27 9.46 -7.30 19.58
CA PRO A 27 9.31 -8.66 19.03
C PRO A 27 9.27 -8.70 17.50
N ALA A 28 8.60 -7.74 16.87
CA ALA A 28 8.57 -7.62 15.41
C ALA A 28 9.97 -7.29 14.85
N ALA A 29 10.71 -6.38 15.51
CA ALA A 29 12.07 -6.03 15.10
C ALA A 29 13.04 -7.21 15.26
N LEU A 30 12.88 -7.98 16.34
CA LEU A 30 13.64 -9.19 16.59
C LEU A 30 13.36 -10.24 15.51
N ALA A 31 12.09 -10.47 15.15
CA ALA A 31 11.75 -11.37 14.06
C ALA A 31 12.39 -10.94 12.73
N CYS A 32 12.33 -9.65 12.37
CA CYS A 32 13.03 -9.13 11.19
C CYS A 32 14.54 -9.43 11.24
N TYR A 33 15.17 -9.19 12.39
CA TYR A 33 16.60 -9.45 12.59
C TYR A 33 16.95 -10.92 12.46
N MET A 34 16.15 -11.81 13.06
CA MET A 34 16.30 -13.25 12.94
C MET A 34 16.18 -13.70 11.47
N SER A 35 15.22 -13.16 10.72
CA SER A 35 15.08 -13.44 9.28
C SER A 35 16.33 -13.06 8.50
N CYS A 36 16.88 -11.86 8.74
CA CYS A 36 18.12 -11.38 8.10
C CYS A 36 19.33 -12.27 8.43
N LYS A 37 19.31 -12.96 9.58
CA LYS A 37 20.34 -13.92 10.01
C LYS A 37 20.03 -15.36 9.64
N ASN A 38 18.99 -15.63 8.84
CA ASN A 38 18.51 -16.98 8.51
C ASN A 38 18.20 -17.83 9.75
N LEU A 39 17.70 -17.20 10.81
CA LEU A 39 17.30 -17.85 12.06
C LEU A 39 15.78 -17.98 12.15
N GLN A 40 15.28 -19.22 12.27
CA GLN A 40 13.85 -19.47 12.42
C GLN A 40 13.41 -19.39 13.90
N PRO A 41 12.41 -18.55 14.23
CA PRO A 41 11.79 -18.53 15.54
C PRO A 41 11.19 -19.88 15.93
N VAL A 42 11.13 -20.14 17.23
CA VAL A 42 10.38 -21.27 17.77
C VAL A 42 8.89 -20.99 17.62
N TYR A 43 8.18 -21.91 16.98
CA TYR A 43 6.75 -21.83 16.74
C TYR A 43 6.02 -22.91 17.55
N LEU A 44 5.20 -22.48 18.49
CA LEU A 44 4.36 -23.38 19.28
C LEU A 44 3.11 -23.73 18.46
N LYS A 45 2.90 -25.02 18.20
CA LYS A 45 1.74 -25.54 17.48
C LYS A 45 1.13 -26.72 18.21
N LEU A 46 -0.14 -27.02 17.97
CA LEU A 46 -0.77 -28.23 18.49
C LEU A 46 -0.47 -29.42 17.59
N ASN A 47 -0.20 -30.58 18.20
CA ASN A 47 -0.18 -31.85 17.48
C ASN A 47 -1.60 -32.44 17.36
N HIS A 48 -1.72 -33.63 16.77
CA HIS A 48 -3.01 -34.33 16.61
C HIS A 48 -3.72 -34.59 17.95
N ASP A 49 -2.96 -34.71 19.04
CA ASP A 49 -3.46 -34.93 20.40
C ASP A 49 -3.77 -33.63 21.14
N LEU A 50 -3.75 -32.48 20.46
CA LEU A 50 -3.97 -31.14 21.03
C LEU A 50 -2.96 -30.73 22.11
N THR A 51 -1.77 -31.33 22.10
CA THR A 51 -0.67 -30.96 23.00
C THR A 51 0.30 -29.99 22.30
N VAL A 52 0.95 -29.12 23.09
CA VAL A 52 1.89 -28.13 22.55
C VAL A 52 3.17 -28.81 22.10
N ASN A 53 3.50 -28.64 20.82
CA ASN A 53 4.72 -29.08 20.18
C ASN A 53 5.56 -27.88 19.70
N HIS A 54 6.88 -27.99 19.84
CA HIS A 54 7.84 -26.99 19.38
C HIS A 54 8.22 -27.26 17.92
N GLY A 55 7.87 -26.33 17.03
CA GLY A 55 8.35 -26.28 15.66
C GLY A 55 9.25 -25.09 15.41
N LYS A 56 9.60 -24.91 14.14
CA LYS A 56 10.24 -23.71 13.60
C LYS A 56 9.32 -23.10 12.55
N ILE A 57 9.30 -21.78 12.46
CA ILE A 57 8.58 -21.06 11.41
C ILE A 57 9.54 -20.11 10.72
N ASP A 58 9.41 -19.99 9.41
CA ASP A 58 10.12 -18.97 8.67
C ASP A 58 9.45 -17.60 8.86
N VAL A 59 10.24 -16.55 9.13
CA VAL A 59 9.69 -15.21 9.39
C VAL A 59 8.98 -14.65 8.17
N SER A 60 9.45 -14.96 6.95
CA SER A 60 8.77 -14.52 5.74
C SER A 60 7.42 -15.20 5.56
N SER A 61 7.28 -16.44 6.04
CA SER A 61 5.97 -17.12 6.10
C SER A 61 5.04 -16.49 7.14
N LEU A 62 5.58 -15.99 8.26
CA LEU A 62 4.80 -15.31 9.29
C LEU A 62 4.30 -13.94 8.84
N PHE A 63 5.16 -13.13 8.21
CA PHE A 63 4.80 -11.80 7.71
C PHE A 63 4.15 -11.81 6.33
N GLY A 64 4.29 -12.93 5.61
CA GLY A 64 3.90 -13.04 4.20
C GLY A 64 4.81 -12.25 3.26
N LEU A 65 6.01 -11.84 3.70
CA LEU A 65 6.98 -11.00 2.98
C LEU A 65 8.41 -11.36 3.41
N HIS A 66 9.35 -11.50 2.47
CA HIS A 66 10.77 -11.68 2.80
C HIS A 66 11.45 -10.33 3.03
N TYR A 67 12.49 -10.29 3.88
CA TYR A 67 13.11 -9.03 4.33
C TYR A 67 13.86 -8.26 3.24
N ASP A 68 14.24 -8.91 2.13
CA ASP A 68 14.92 -8.29 0.99
C ASP A 68 13.95 -7.77 -0.08
N ASN A 69 12.68 -8.20 -0.06
CA ASN A 69 11.66 -7.76 -1.02
C ASN A 69 11.22 -6.33 -0.65
N CYS A 70 11.43 -5.38 -1.56
CA CYS A 70 11.25 -3.95 -1.27
C CYS A 70 10.18 -3.28 -2.12
N LEU A 71 10.30 -3.32 -3.45
CA LEU A 71 9.44 -2.56 -4.37
C LEU A 71 8.83 -3.43 -5.46
N ASP A 72 7.63 -3.06 -5.89
CA ASP A 72 7.00 -3.53 -7.12
C ASP A 72 6.04 -2.45 -7.63
N ILE A 73 5.47 -2.66 -8.81
CA ILE A 73 4.54 -1.72 -9.44
C ILE A 73 3.33 -2.44 -10.04
N PHE A 74 2.14 -1.93 -9.71
CA PHE A 74 0.90 -2.33 -10.37
C PHE A 74 0.54 -1.31 -11.45
N MET A 75 0.52 -1.76 -12.70
CA MET A 75 0.15 -0.94 -13.85
C MET A 75 -1.29 -1.22 -14.26
N TRP A 76 -2.06 -0.17 -14.52
CA TRP A 76 -3.46 -0.26 -14.90
C TRP A 76 -3.67 0.36 -16.28
N SER A 77 -4.38 -0.33 -17.16
CA SER A 77 -4.88 0.30 -18.39
C SER A 77 -6.03 1.26 -18.05
N ASN A 78 -6.30 2.22 -18.94
CA ASN A 78 -7.38 3.21 -18.74
C ASN A 78 -8.72 2.54 -18.42
N LEU A 79 -9.10 1.51 -19.18
CA LEU A 79 -10.36 0.81 -18.97
C LEU A 79 -10.37 -0.01 -17.67
N ALA A 80 -9.28 -0.72 -17.36
CA ALA A 80 -9.17 -1.46 -16.10
C ALA A 80 -9.28 -0.52 -14.89
N PHE A 81 -8.67 0.66 -14.97
CA PHE A 81 -8.74 1.68 -13.92
C PHE A 81 -10.17 2.11 -13.63
N THR A 82 -11.05 2.16 -14.65
CA THR A 82 -12.47 2.50 -14.43
C THR A 82 -13.21 1.51 -13.55
N ARG A 83 -12.76 0.25 -13.52
CA ARG A 83 -13.40 -0.82 -12.75
C ARG A 83 -13.45 -0.49 -11.26
N LEU A 84 -12.42 0.20 -10.77
CA LEU A 84 -12.27 0.63 -9.37
C LEU A 84 -13.49 1.43 -8.88
N PHE A 85 -13.89 2.47 -9.62
CA PHE A 85 -15.02 3.31 -9.22
C PHE A 85 -16.37 2.75 -9.66
N ILE A 86 -16.43 1.92 -10.72
CA ILE A 86 -17.65 1.21 -11.12
C ILE A 86 -18.08 0.20 -10.04
N ASP A 87 -17.16 -0.63 -9.55
CA ASP A 87 -17.50 -1.62 -8.51
C ASP A 87 -17.80 -0.95 -7.17
N ALA A 88 -17.08 0.13 -6.83
CA ALA A 88 -17.42 0.94 -5.66
C ALA A 88 -18.84 1.52 -5.78
N ALA A 89 -19.21 2.05 -6.95
CA ALA A 89 -20.57 2.53 -7.19
C ALA A 89 -21.62 1.43 -7.10
N LYS A 90 -21.33 0.22 -7.62
CA LYS A 90 -22.22 -0.95 -7.52
C LYS A 90 -22.50 -1.34 -6.07
N SER A 91 -21.49 -1.30 -5.20
CA SER A 91 -21.66 -1.59 -3.78
C SER A 91 -22.56 -0.58 -3.04
N GLU A 92 -22.81 0.57 -3.66
CA GLU A 92 -23.58 1.68 -3.09
C GLU A 92 -24.99 1.80 -3.70
N LEU A 93 -25.43 0.87 -4.56
CA LEU A 93 -26.68 0.96 -5.33
C LEU A 93 -27.96 1.04 -4.49
N ASN A 94 -27.98 0.43 -3.30
CA ASN A 94 -29.14 0.47 -2.40
C ASN A 94 -29.37 1.85 -1.76
N SER A 95 -28.48 2.82 -2.00
CA SER A 95 -28.64 4.20 -1.55
C SER A 95 -29.08 5.08 -2.71
N ASP A 96 -30.12 5.88 -2.54
CA ASP A 96 -30.51 6.87 -3.55
C ASP A 96 -29.58 8.09 -3.59
N LYS A 97 -28.67 8.20 -2.61
CA LYS A 97 -27.68 9.28 -2.57
C LYS A 97 -26.63 9.08 -3.66
N ILE A 98 -26.40 10.14 -4.45
CA ILE A 98 -25.26 10.22 -5.35
C ILE A 98 -23.99 10.32 -4.51
N THR A 99 -23.17 9.28 -4.59
CA THR A 99 -21.84 9.23 -4.00
C THR A 99 -20.80 9.69 -5.01
N ARG A 100 -19.58 9.97 -4.53
CA ARG A 100 -18.45 10.31 -5.41
C ARG A 100 -18.19 9.23 -6.46
N HIS A 101 -18.30 7.94 -6.10
CA HIS A 101 -18.02 6.82 -7.02
C HIS A 101 -19.12 6.71 -8.10
N LYS A 102 -20.40 6.84 -7.72
CA LYS A 102 -21.51 6.87 -8.68
C LYS A 102 -21.37 8.03 -9.66
N ARG A 103 -20.99 9.21 -9.16
CA ARG A 103 -20.75 10.38 -9.99
C ARG A 103 -19.60 10.16 -10.99
N CYS A 104 -18.50 9.51 -10.58
CA CYS A 104 -17.43 9.12 -11.51
C CYS A 104 -17.94 8.22 -12.65
N VAL A 105 -18.89 7.31 -12.37
CA VAL A 105 -19.55 6.50 -13.42
C VAL A 105 -20.38 7.37 -14.36
N VAL A 106 -21.16 8.32 -13.82
CA VAL A 106 -21.94 9.28 -14.63
C VAL A 106 -21.03 10.12 -15.53
N TRP A 107 -19.92 10.62 -15.00
CA TRP A 107 -18.92 11.37 -15.77
C TRP A 107 -18.34 10.54 -16.90
N LEU A 108 -17.92 9.31 -16.63
CA LEU A 108 -17.41 8.40 -17.66
C LEU A 108 -18.46 8.17 -18.75
N ALA A 109 -19.71 7.89 -18.36
CA ALA A 109 -20.80 7.66 -19.30
C ALA A 109 -21.07 8.91 -20.17
N LYS A 110 -21.10 10.10 -19.58
CA LYS A 110 -21.28 11.36 -20.33
C LYS A 110 -20.15 11.61 -21.32
N MET A 111 -18.90 11.43 -20.88
CA MET A 111 -17.74 11.62 -21.75
C MET A 111 -17.75 10.63 -22.93
N LEU A 112 -18.09 9.36 -22.68
CA LEU A 112 -18.22 8.37 -23.75
C LEU A 112 -19.38 8.67 -24.70
N TYR A 113 -20.52 9.15 -24.17
CA TYR A 113 -21.66 9.58 -24.97
C TYR A 113 -21.30 10.78 -25.86
N ASP A 114 -20.63 11.79 -25.33
CA ASP A 114 -20.21 12.95 -26.11
C ASP A 114 -19.22 12.56 -27.20
N PHE A 115 -18.29 11.65 -26.87
CA PHE A 115 -17.36 11.12 -27.84
C PHE A 115 -18.08 10.36 -28.95
N ALA A 116 -19.07 9.52 -28.62
CA ALA A 116 -19.83 8.77 -29.62
C ALA A 116 -20.61 9.68 -30.58
N ASN A 117 -21.11 10.83 -30.09
CA ASN A 117 -21.91 11.75 -30.90
C ASN A 117 -21.08 12.81 -31.65
N THR A 118 -19.96 13.25 -31.09
CA THR A 118 -19.22 14.43 -31.56
C THR A 118 -17.74 14.15 -31.84
N SER A 119 -17.25 12.94 -31.54
CA SER A 119 -15.84 12.55 -31.55
C SER A 119 -14.94 13.43 -30.67
N LYS A 120 -15.53 14.16 -29.72
CA LYS A 120 -14.84 15.09 -28.81
C LYS A 120 -15.31 14.85 -27.38
N ILE A 121 -14.42 15.13 -26.43
CA ILE A 121 -14.71 15.07 -24.99
C ILE A 121 -14.34 16.43 -24.38
N ASN A 122 -15.27 17.02 -23.63
CA ASN A 122 -14.99 18.16 -22.74
C ASN A 122 -15.07 17.71 -21.28
N HIS A 123 -13.97 17.12 -20.79
CA HIS A 123 -13.93 16.53 -19.45
C HIS A 123 -14.06 17.59 -18.35
N THR A 124 -13.49 18.79 -18.54
CA THR A 124 -13.58 19.91 -17.59
C THR A 124 -15.03 20.31 -17.37
N ALA A 125 -15.76 20.61 -18.46
CA ALA A 125 -17.18 20.94 -18.38
C ALA A 125 -17.99 19.81 -17.73
N THR A 126 -17.70 18.56 -18.08
CA THR A 126 -18.38 17.39 -17.48
C THR A 126 -18.17 17.34 -15.95
N ILE A 127 -16.95 17.54 -15.48
CA ILE A 127 -16.61 17.47 -14.04
C ILE A 127 -17.23 18.65 -13.26
N ASP A 128 -17.22 19.84 -13.85
CA ASP A 128 -17.69 21.06 -13.18
C ASP A 128 -19.21 21.18 -13.19
N GLU A 129 -19.85 20.92 -14.34
CA GLU A 129 -21.30 21.03 -14.50
C GLU A 129 -22.04 19.86 -13.83
N ILE A 130 -21.46 18.66 -13.87
CA ILE A 130 -22.06 17.46 -13.26
C ILE A 130 -21.45 17.22 -11.87
N SER A 131 -21.36 18.25 -11.05
CA SER A 131 -20.86 18.15 -9.67
C SER A 131 -21.83 17.41 -8.74
N LEU A 132 -23.14 17.43 -9.03
CA LEU A 132 -24.20 16.74 -8.29
C LEU A 132 -24.10 16.94 -6.76
N ASN A 133 -23.82 18.18 -6.33
CA ASN A 133 -23.71 18.59 -4.91
C ASN A 133 -22.64 17.83 -4.10
N THR A 134 -21.58 17.35 -4.74
CA THR A 134 -20.44 16.71 -4.06
C THR A 134 -19.13 17.43 -4.40
N LYS A 135 -18.16 17.43 -3.46
CA LYS A 135 -16.84 18.04 -3.70
C LYS A 135 -16.07 17.27 -4.77
N ASN A 136 -15.36 17.95 -5.66
CA ASN A 136 -14.62 17.33 -6.77
C ASN A 136 -13.22 16.82 -6.38
N ASP A 137 -12.69 17.27 -5.23
CA ASP A 137 -11.42 16.78 -4.67
C ASP A 137 -11.50 15.28 -4.37
N LYS A 138 -10.48 14.52 -4.80
CA LYS A 138 -10.35 13.07 -4.56
C LYS A 138 -11.56 12.26 -5.00
N ALA A 139 -12.22 12.68 -6.08
CA ALA A 139 -13.41 11.98 -6.61
C ALA A 139 -13.17 10.47 -6.82
N PHE A 140 -11.95 10.09 -7.18
CA PHE A 140 -11.52 8.72 -7.46
C PHE A 140 -10.78 8.01 -6.31
N ALA A 141 -10.72 8.60 -5.11
CA ALA A 141 -9.97 7.98 -4.02
C ALA A 141 -10.66 6.72 -3.49
N LEU A 142 -9.90 5.63 -3.33
CA LEU A 142 -10.33 4.38 -2.71
C LEU A 142 -9.34 3.96 -1.63
N SER A 143 -9.84 3.26 -0.62
CA SER A 143 -8.99 2.69 0.44
C SER A 143 -8.23 1.47 -0.07
N GLY A 144 -7.11 1.16 0.59
CA GLY A 144 -6.35 -0.07 0.34
C GLY A 144 -7.20 -1.34 0.46
N SER A 145 -8.18 -1.36 1.38
CA SER A 145 -9.11 -2.49 1.53
C SER A 145 -9.97 -2.73 0.28
N LYS A 146 -10.35 -1.67 -0.45
CA LYS A 146 -11.13 -1.79 -1.69
C LYS A 146 -10.26 -2.16 -2.88
N THR A 147 -9.04 -1.63 -2.94
CA THR A 147 -8.10 -1.90 -4.06
C THR A 147 -7.42 -3.26 -3.94
N HIS A 148 -7.27 -3.81 -2.73
CA HIS A 148 -6.57 -5.08 -2.46
C HIS A 148 -7.06 -6.24 -3.32
N GLN A 149 -8.37 -6.38 -3.54
CA GLN A 149 -8.94 -7.47 -4.35
C GLN A 149 -8.43 -7.49 -5.79
N TYR A 150 -8.08 -6.33 -6.36
CA TYR A 150 -7.57 -6.23 -7.73
C TYR A 150 -6.05 -6.37 -7.81
N MET A 151 -5.36 -6.14 -6.70
CA MET A 151 -3.90 -6.26 -6.58
C MET A 151 -3.48 -7.60 -5.99
N LYS A 152 -4.43 -8.52 -5.73
CA LYS A 152 -4.15 -9.82 -5.14
C LYS A 152 -3.35 -10.67 -6.12
N SER A 153 -2.04 -10.62 -5.98
CA SER A 153 -1.07 -11.37 -6.75
C SER A 153 0.14 -11.72 -5.88
N PRO A 154 1.00 -12.66 -6.31
CA PRO A 154 2.23 -12.97 -5.60
C PRO A 154 3.12 -11.74 -5.35
N GLU A 155 3.15 -10.80 -6.29
CA GLU A 155 3.96 -9.56 -6.24
C GLU A 155 3.54 -8.62 -5.12
N LEU A 156 2.27 -8.66 -4.69
CA LEU A 156 1.80 -7.87 -3.54
C LEU A 156 2.47 -8.32 -2.23
N THR A 157 2.72 -9.63 -2.12
CA THR A 157 3.32 -10.30 -0.95
C THR A 157 4.81 -10.61 -1.14
N LYS A 158 5.32 -10.47 -2.36
CA LYS A 158 6.72 -10.74 -2.69
C LYS A 158 7.18 -9.75 -3.76
N PRO A 159 7.32 -8.45 -3.40
CA PRO A 159 7.76 -7.43 -4.34
C PRO A 159 9.13 -7.79 -4.92
N ARG A 160 9.28 -7.70 -6.23
CA ARG A 160 10.42 -8.31 -6.94
C ARG A 160 11.71 -7.50 -6.85
N ILE A 161 11.62 -6.19 -6.69
CA ILE A 161 12.78 -5.31 -6.60
C ILE A 161 13.30 -5.33 -5.17
N LYS A 162 14.60 -5.61 -5.04
CA LYS A 162 15.24 -5.71 -3.73
C LYS A 162 15.64 -4.37 -3.17
N GLN A 163 15.89 -4.33 -1.86
CA GLN A 163 16.35 -3.11 -1.19
C GLN A 163 17.68 -2.61 -1.78
N GLU A 164 18.62 -3.52 -2.08
CA GLU A 164 19.91 -3.17 -2.67
C GLU A 164 19.81 -2.54 -4.07
N GLU A 165 18.68 -2.67 -4.77
CA GLU A 165 18.50 -2.12 -6.11
C GLU A 165 18.05 -0.64 -6.11
N ILE A 166 17.72 -0.07 -4.96
CA ILE A 166 17.24 1.32 -4.86
C ILE A 166 18.27 2.32 -5.39
N ASN A 167 19.57 2.08 -5.17
CA ASN A 167 20.66 2.93 -5.66
C ASN A 167 20.78 2.94 -7.21
N ASN A 168 20.20 1.94 -7.88
CA ASN A 168 20.12 1.87 -9.35
C ASN A 168 18.85 2.54 -9.90
N ILE A 169 17.92 2.94 -9.03
CA ILE A 169 16.63 3.55 -9.39
C ILE A 169 16.66 5.06 -9.11
N ILE A 170 17.13 5.47 -7.93
CA ILE A 170 17.31 6.88 -7.58
C ILE A 170 18.74 7.27 -7.93
N LEU A 171 18.88 8.06 -9.00
CA LEU A 171 20.16 8.38 -9.62
C LEU A 171 20.58 9.83 -9.34
N GLY A 172 21.88 10.11 -9.48
CA GLY A 172 22.41 11.47 -9.51
C GLY A 172 22.32 12.24 -8.19
N GLY A 173 22.24 11.55 -7.04
CA GLY A 173 22.09 12.19 -5.74
C GLY A 173 20.65 12.68 -5.46
N GLY A 174 19.67 12.18 -6.22
CA GLY A 174 18.26 12.58 -6.09
C GLY A 174 17.67 12.31 -4.69
N GLU A 175 18.20 11.35 -3.95
CA GLU A 175 17.83 11.05 -2.57
C GLU A 175 18.00 12.26 -1.64
N LYS A 176 18.98 13.14 -1.92
CA LYS A 176 19.26 14.35 -1.13
C LYS A 176 18.22 15.46 -1.33
N LEU A 177 17.37 15.33 -2.35
CA LEU A 177 16.34 16.31 -2.71
C LEU A 177 14.94 15.89 -2.21
N LEU A 178 14.82 14.71 -1.58
CA LEU A 178 13.54 14.19 -1.10
C LEU A 178 13.01 14.95 0.11
N SER A 179 11.68 14.98 0.26
CA SER A 179 11.00 15.70 1.34
C SER A 179 10.43 14.71 2.37
N PRO A 180 10.98 14.63 3.59
CA PRO A 180 10.64 13.58 4.57
C PRO A 180 9.21 13.65 5.12
N GLU A 181 8.40 14.64 4.74
CA GLU A 181 6.97 14.67 5.03
C GLU A 181 6.21 13.50 4.39
N ARG A 182 6.70 13.00 3.25
CA ARG A 182 6.06 11.91 2.50
C ARG A 182 6.60 10.57 3.00
N ARG A 183 5.70 9.60 3.17
CA ARG A 183 6.01 8.30 3.79
C ARG A 183 7.11 7.53 3.08
N PHE A 184 7.16 7.60 1.74
CA PHE A 184 8.18 6.89 0.97
C PHE A 184 9.55 7.59 1.08
N ASP A 185 9.59 8.90 0.88
CA ASP A 185 10.77 9.75 1.06
C ASP A 185 11.42 9.55 2.43
N ALA A 186 10.61 9.50 3.49
CA ALA A 186 11.08 9.24 4.84
C ALA A 186 11.75 7.87 4.99
N ILE A 187 11.33 6.84 4.26
CA ILE A 187 11.99 5.52 4.27
C ILE A 187 13.37 5.64 3.64
N ILE A 188 13.43 6.26 2.47
CA ILE A 188 14.66 6.40 1.68
C ILE A 188 15.72 7.16 2.50
N LEU A 189 15.34 8.27 3.12
CA LEU A 189 16.26 9.12 3.90
C LEU A 189 16.72 8.50 5.24
N ASN A 190 15.89 7.68 5.88
CA ASN A 190 16.18 7.12 7.20
C ASN A 190 16.75 5.70 7.18
N THR A 191 16.92 5.10 6.00
CA THR A 191 17.51 3.76 5.87
C THR A 191 19.03 3.88 5.80
N PRO A 192 19.79 3.41 6.81
CA PRO A 192 21.23 3.51 6.80
C PRO A 192 21.83 2.68 5.66
N ASN A 193 22.91 3.16 5.05
CA ASN A 193 23.68 2.46 4.02
C ASN A 193 22.87 2.11 2.76
N LEU A 194 21.76 2.80 2.49
CA LEU A 194 20.93 2.53 1.30
C LEU A 194 21.60 3.02 0.00
N PHE A 195 22.47 4.02 0.10
CA PHE A 195 23.19 4.65 -1.01
C PHE A 195 24.71 4.66 -0.80
N ASP A 196 25.21 3.92 0.20
CA ASP A 196 26.63 3.78 0.51
C ASP A 196 27.27 2.60 -0.24
#